data_AF-A0A7X8CZ40-F1
#
_entry.id   AF-A0A7X8CZ40-F1
#
_cell.length_a   1.000
_cell.length_b   1.000
_cell.length_c   1.000
_cell.angle_alpha   90.00
_cell.angle_beta   90.00
_cell.angle_gamma   90.00
#
_symmetry.space_group_name_H-M   'P 1'
#
loop_
_entity.id
_entity.type
_entity.pdbx_description
1 polymer ?
#
loop_
_entity_poly.entity_id
_entity_poly.type
_entity_poly.pdbx_seq_one_letter_code
_entity_poly.pdbx_strand_id
1 'polypeptide(L)'
;MEARQKGRWNEFFLYLDLEALLTRAPEKKRVYDKESDDGRRRMLDRYKEELEREIVDNDIVTIPYWFEILETRYSAASGTVRVLEKFQYQQIRLVKEYTYQLQKRDDVWYIVGYSVLNKGTE
;
A
#
# COMPACT_ATOMS: atom_id res chain seq x y z
N MET A 1 17.69 -14.63 -8.35
CA MET A 1 16.35 -14.01 -8.55
C MET A 1 16.03 -12.94 -7.49
N GLU A 2 16.75 -12.85 -6.37
CA GLU A 2 16.55 -11.82 -5.32
C GLU A 2 16.82 -10.36 -5.77
N ALA A 3 17.78 -10.13 -6.67
CA ALA A 3 18.09 -8.77 -7.14
C ALA A 3 16.95 -8.12 -7.95
N ARG A 4 16.04 -8.93 -8.52
CA ARG A 4 14.91 -8.44 -9.33
C ARG A 4 13.68 -8.05 -8.48
N GLN A 5 13.56 -8.62 -7.27
CA GLN A 5 12.56 -8.18 -6.29
C GLN A 5 13.01 -6.87 -5.63
N LYS A 6 14.28 -6.73 -5.24
CA LYS A 6 14.82 -5.50 -4.60
C LYS A 6 14.70 -4.23 -5.46
N GLY A 7 14.76 -4.35 -6.79
CA GLY A 7 14.58 -3.21 -7.71
C GLY A 7 13.16 -2.64 -7.71
N ARG A 8 12.14 -3.51 -7.67
CA ARG A 8 10.73 -3.09 -7.68
C ARG A 8 10.27 -2.54 -6.33
N TRP A 9 10.80 -3.04 -5.22
CA TRP A 9 10.45 -2.55 -3.89
C TRP A 9 10.80 -1.09 -3.70
N ASN A 10 12.01 -0.68 -4.11
CA ASN A 10 12.40 0.72 -4.02
C ASN A 10 11.49 1.62 -4.87
N GLU A 11 11.18 1.23 -6.11
CA GLU A 11 10.24 1.95 -6.97
C GLU A 11 8.82 1.99 -6.41
N PHE A 12 8.34 0.88 -5.84
CA PHE A 12 7.03 0.76 -5.20
C PHE A 12 6.90 1.72 -4.01
N PHE A 13 7.91 1.74 -3.13
CA PHE A 13 7.91 2.62 -1.97
C PHE A 13 8.01 4.11 -2.32
N LEU A 14 8.48 4.49 -3.51
CA LEU A 14 8.49 5.91 -3.93
C LEU A 14 7.08 6.51 -4.02
N TYR A 15 6.06 5.68 -4.22
CA TYR A 15 4.67 6.12 -4.35
C TYR A 15 3.84 5.84 -3.11
N LEU A 16 4.45 5.34 -2.03
CA LEU A 16 3.77 5.09 -0.76
C LEU A 16 4.20 6.10 0.29
N ASP A 17 3.21 6.69 0.97
CA ASP A 17 3.47 7.36 2.24
C ASP A 17 3.46 6.31 3.36
N LEU A 18 4.63 5.77 3.66
CA LEU A 18 4.80 4.73 4.68
C LEU A 18 4.38 5.19 6.08
N GLU A 19 4.56 6.47 6.39
CA GLU A 19 4.12 7.03 7.67
C GLU A 19 2.61 7.06 7.74
N ALA A 20 1.95 7.58 6.70
CA ALA A 20 0.49 7.59 6.64
C ALA A 20 -0.06 6.16 6.77
N LEU A 21 0.50 5.20 6.03
CA LEU A 21 0.08 3.80 6.06
C LEU A 21 0.28 3.17 7.45
N LEU A 22 1.46 3.32 8.06
CA LEU A 22 1.77 2.81 9.41
C LEU A 22 0.83 3.39 10.46
N THR A 23 0.49 4.67 10.34
CA THR A 23 -0.28 5.42 11.35
C THR A 23 -1.80 5.38 11.11
N ARG A 24 -2.28 4.62 10.11
CA ARG A 24 -3.73 4.38 9.93
C ARG A 24 -4.36 3.71 11.14
N ALA A 25 -3.62 2.82 11.80
CA ALA A 25 -4.10 2.13 12.98
C ALA A 25 -3.88 3.00 14.24
N PRO A 26 -4.93 3.33 15.02
CA PRO A 26 -4.81 4.30 16.13
C PRO A 26 -3.76 3.94 17.18
N GLU A 27 -3.54 2.64 17.43
CA GLU A 27 -2.53 2.13 18.33
C GLU A 27 -1.11 2.37 17.80
N LYS A 28 -0.87 2.14 16.51
CA LYS A 28 0.41 2.41 15.85
C LYS A 28 0.70 3.91 15.82
N LYS A 29 -0.32 4.71 15.52
CA LYS A 29 -0.23 6.17 15.57
C LYS A 29 0.18 6.69 16.95
N ARG A 30 -0.48 6.22 18.01
CA ARG A 30 -0.16 6.63 19.39
C ARG A 30 1.27 6.29 19.80
N VAL A 31 1.82 5.18 19.31
CA VAL A 31 3.22 4.82 19.55
C VAL A 31 4.13 5.76 18.76
N TYR A 32 3.89 5.89 17.45
CA TYR A 32 4.67 6.74 16.55
C TYR A 32 4.76 8.21 17.03
N ASP A 33 3.64 8.78 17.47
CA ASP A 33 3.57 10.17 17.93
C ASP A 33 4.44 10.42 19.18
N LYS A 34 4.65 9.39 20.01
CA LYS A 34 5.45 9.47 21.26
C LYS A 34 6.94 9.20 21.06
N GLU A 35 7.33 8.68 19.90
CA GLU A 35 8.71 8.37 19.60
C GLU A 35 9.52 9.61 19.25
N SER A 36 10.83 9.53 19.52
CA SER A 36 11.82 10.46 18.97
C SER A 36 11.93 10.32 17.45
N ASP A 37 12.57 11.28 16.77
CA ASP A 37 12.79 11.20 15.32
C ASP A 37 13.55 9.93 14.91
N ASP A 38 14.58 9.53 15.68
CA ASP A 38 15.31 8.27 15.47
C ASP A 38 14.42 7.04 15.76
N GLY A 39 13.52 7.14 16.74
CA GLY A 39 12.52 6.12 17.02
C GLY A 39 11.55 5.92 15.84
N ARG A 40 11.00 7.03 15.33
CA ARG A 40 10.11 7.07 14.17
C ARG A 40 10.78 6.50 12.92
N ARG A 41 12.03 6.88 12.65
CA ARG A 41 12.80 6.32 11.53
C ARG A 41 12.94 4.80 11.63
N ARG A 42 13.30 4.28 12.81
CA ARG A 42 13.37 2.82 13.06
C ARG A 42 12.02 2.11 12.98
N MET A 43 10.92 2.80 13.27
CA MET A 43 9.57 2.24 13.06
C MET A 43 9.25 2.12 11.57
N LEU A 44 9.56 3.15 10.78
CA LEU A 44 9.35 3.15 9.32
C LEU A 44 10.23 2.11 8.63
N ASP A 45 11.51 1.99 9.02
CA ASP A 45 12.43 0.99 8.48
C ASP A 45 11.92 -0.44 8.76
N ARG A 46 11.44 -0.70 9.98
CA ARG A 46 10.81 -2.00 10.31
C ARG A 46 9.54 -2.25 9.52
N TYR A 47 8.67 -1.25 9.38
CA TYR A 47 7.43 -1.41 8.62
C TYR A 47 7.73 -1.71 7.14
N LYS A 48 8.76 -1.06 6.58
CA LYS A 48 9.26 -1.36 5.24
C LYS A 48 9.74 -2.82 5.13
N GLU A 49 10.54 -3.31 6.08
CA GLU A 49 10.98 -4.71 6.11
C GLU A 49 9.82 -5.71 6.26
N GLU A 50 8.80 -5.36 7.06
CA GLU A 50 7.58 -6.17 7.24
C GLU A 50 6.79 -6.30 5.94
N LEU A 51 6.65 -5.20 5.19
CA LEU A 51 6.01 -5.19 3.86
C LEU A 51 6.83 -6.00 2.85
N GLU A 52 8.15 -5.83 2.81
CA GLU A 52 9.04 -6.58 1.89
C GLU A 52 9.01 -8.08 2.11
N ARG A 53 8.77 -8.52 3.35
CA ARG A 53 8.67 -9.93 3.73
C ARG A 53 7.25 -10.48 3.66
N GLU A 54 6.27 -9.68 3.22
CA GLU A 54 4.84 -10.06 3.20
C GLU A 54 4.35 -10.51 4.59
N ILE A 55 4.93 -9.97 5.68
CA ILE A 55 4.58 -10.35 7.06
C ILE A 55 3.33 -9.57 7.52
N VAL A 56 3.14 -8.36 6.99
CA VAL A 56 2.03 -7.46 7.33
C VAL A 56 1.38 -6.98 6.03
N ASP A 57 0.05 -6.77 6.05
CA ASP A 57 -0.69 -6.14 4.95
C ASP A 57 -0.48 -6.77 3.56
N ASN A 58 -0.62 -8.11 3.47
CA ASN A 58 -0.47 -8.92 2.25
C ASN A 58 -1.17 -8.34 1.01
N ASP A 59 -2.28 -7.65 1.21
CA ASP A 59 -3.13 -7.16 0.14
C ASP A 59 -2.48 -6.07 -0.71
N ILE A 60 -1.72 -5.13 -0.14
CA ILE A 60 -1.15 -4.02 -0.93
C ILE A 60 0.14 -4.42 -1.66
N VAL A 61 0.83 -5.44 -1.16
CA VAL A 61 2.13 -5.89 -1.68
C VAL A 61 2.02 -7.02 -2.71
N THR A 62 0.89 -7.74 -2.72
CA THR A 62 0.68 -8.81 -3.69
C THR A 62 0.49 -8.22 -5.09
N ILE A 63 1.22 -8.74 -6.07
CA ILE A 63 1.07 -8.34 -7.47
C ILE A 63 -0.10 -9.10 -8.09
N PRO A 64 -1.18 -8.42 -8.55
CA PRO A 64 -2.26 -9.09 -9.27
C PRO A 64 -1.79 -9.55 -10.66
N TYR A 65 -2.39 -10.62 -11.18
CA TYR A 65 -2.12 -11.03 -12.57
C TYR A 65 -2.91 -10.20 -13.58
N TRP A 66 -3.96 -9.51 -13.12
CA TRP A 66 -4.81 -8.66 -13.92
C TRP A 66 -5.42 -7.56 -13.05
N PHE A 67 -5.59 -6.37 -13.63
CA PHE A 67 -6.28 -5.26 -12.98
C PHE A 67 -7.06 -4.41 -13.99
N GLU A 68 -8.08 -3.71 -13.50
CA GLU A 68 -8.83 -2.69 -14.23
C GLU A 68 -9.13 -1.50 -13.32
N ILE A 69 -8.79 -0.29 -13.78
CA ILE A 69 -9.19 0.93 -13.10
C ILE A 69 -10.69 1.17 -13.37
N LEU A 70 -11.50 1.06 -12.32
CA LEU A 70 -12.94 1.28 -12.40
C LEU A 70 -13.29 2.78 -12.35
N GLU A 71 -12.57 3.53 -11.53
CA GLU A 71 -12.88 4.94 -11.28
C GLU A 71 -11.64 5.69 -10.78
N THR A 72 -11.47 6.93 -11.24
CA THR A 72 -10.50 7.88 -10.69
C THR A 72 -11.22 9.18 -10.39
N ARG A 73 -11.13 9.63 -9.13
CA ARG A 73 -11.64 10.93 -8.69
C ARG A 73 -10.49 11.70 -8.07
N TYR A 74 -10.31 12.96 -8.43
CA TYR A 74 -9.26 13.78 -7.82
C TYR A 74 -9.64 15.25 -7.78
N SER A 75 -9.01 15.94 -6.84
CA SER A 75 -8.94 17.39 -6.70
C SER A 75 -7.50 17.85 -6.93
N ALA A 76 -7.21 19.12 -6.66
CA ALA A 76 -5.85 19.63 -6.74
C ALA A 76 -4.87 18.96 -5.74
N ALA A 77 -5.37 18.45 -4.60
CA ALA A 77 -4.51 17.99 -3.49
C ALA A 77 -4.75 16.53 -3.06
N SER A 78 -5.87 15.92 -3.46
CA SER A 78 -6.26 14.58 -3.02
C SER A 78 -6.98 13.82 -4.13
N GLY A 79 -6.97 12.49 -4.06
CA GLY A 79 -7.69 11.66 -5.01
C GLY A 79 -8.00 10.28 -4.47
N THR A 80 -8.82 9.56 -5.22
CA THR A 80 -9.13 8.15 -4.99
C THR A 80 -9.13 7.41 -6.31
N VAL A 81 -8.50 6.24 -6.33
CA VAL A 81 -8.52 5.32 -7.47
C VAL A 81 -9.15 4.02 -7.03
N ARG A 82 -10.20 3.59 -7.72
CA ARG A 82 -10.84 2.28 -7.51
C ARG A 82 -10.37 1.33 -8.59
N VAL A 83 -9.89 0.16 -8.18
CA VAL A 83 -9.29 -0.84 -9.06
C VAL A 83 -9.90 -2.19 -8.75
N LEU A 84 -10.34 -2.92 -9.78
CA LEU A 84 -10.65 -4.33 -9.67
C LEU A 84 -9.37 -5.12 -9.93
N GLU A 85 -8.97 -5.97 -9.00
CA GLU A 85 -7.73 -6.74 -9.06
C GLU A 85 -8.03 -8.23 -8.93
N LYS A 86 -7.34 -9.02 -9.76
CA LYS A 86 -7.46 -10.48 -9.77
C LYS A 86 -6.13 -11.12 -9.42
N PHE A 87 -6.21 -12.10 -8.53
CA PHE A 87 -5.05 -12.83 -8.01
C PHE A 87 -5.22 -14.32 -8.27
N GLN A 88 -4.11 -15.00 -8.53
CA GLN A 88 -4.06 -16.46 -8.69
C GLN A 88 -3.35 -17.03 -7.47
N TYR A 89 -4.07 -17.76 -6.63
CA TYR A 89 -3.52 -18.49 -5.50
C TYR A 89 -3.78 -19.98 -5.69
N GLN A 90 -2.74 -20.72 -6.04
CA GLN A 90 -2.82 -22.14 -6.36
C GLN A 90 -3.91 -22.41 -7.41
N GLN A 91 -5.02 -23.04 -7.04
CA GLN A 91 -6.14 -23.39 -7.93
C GLN A 91 -7.33 -22.41 -7.82
N ILE A 92 -7.22 -21.37 -6.99
CA ILE A 92 -8.30 -20.41 -6.71
C ILE A 92 -7.93 -19.06 -7.34
N ARG A 93 -8.91 -18.45 -8.02
CA ARG A 93 -8.83 -17.05 -8.44
C ARG A 93 -9.57 -16.20 -7.44
N LEU A 94 -8.91 -15.19 -6.88
CA LEU A 94 -9.53 -14.21 -5.99
C LEU A 94 -9.78 -12.93 -6.78
N VAL A 95 -10.94 -12.32 -6.55
CA VAL A 95 -11.29 -11.00 -7.08
C VAL A 95 -11.46 -10.04 -5.91
N LYS A 96 -10.74 -8.92 -5.94
CA LYS A 96 -10.79 -7.89 -4.91
C LYS A 96 -10.97 -6.53 -5.57
N GLU A 97 -11.69 -5.63 -4.90
CA GLU A 97 -11.80 -4.23 -5.30
C GLU A 97 -11.01 -3.39 -4.30
N TYR A 98 -9.96 -2.73 -4.79
CA TYR A 98 -9.14 -1.81 -4.02
C TYR A 98 -9.66 -0.39 -4.23
N THR A 99 -9.67 0.39 -3.15
CA THR A 99 -9.80 1.85 -3.21
C THR A 99 -8.55 2.45 -2.60
N TYR A 100 -7.68 3.01 -3.44
CA TYR A 100 -6.48 3.72 -3.04
C TYR A 100 -6.81 5.17 -2.75
N GLN A 101 -6.40 5.68 -1.58
CA GLN A 101 -6.46 7.09 -1.25
C GLN A 101 -5.12 7.75 -1.59
N LEU A 102 -5.17 8.84 -2.35
CA LEU A 102 -4.02 9.56 -2.85
C LEU A 102 -3.94 10.96 -2.25
N GLN A 103 -2.73 11.43 -2.00
CA GLN A 103 -2.43 12.82 -1.67
C GLN A 103 -1.33 13.34 -2.59
N LYS A 104 -1.48 14.57 -3.07
CA LYS A 104 -0.48 15.25 -3.91
C LYS A 104 0.45 16.09 -3.03
N ARG A 105 1.76 15.89 -3.15
CA ARG A 105 2.81 16.69 -2.50
C ARG A 105 3.92 16.94 -3.51
N ASP A 106 4.36 18.19 -3.64
CA ASP A 106 5.42 18.59 -4.59
C ASP A 106 5.21 18.04 -6.02
N ASP A 107 3.96 18.16 -6.50
CA ASP A 107 3.50 17.63 -7.79
C ASP A 107 3.50 16.10 -8.00
N VAL A 108 3.83 15.33 -6.97
CA VAL A 108 3.82 13.86 -6.97
C VAL A 108 2.61 13.33 -6.18
N TRP A 109 1.97 12.28 -6.70
CA TRP A 109 0.87 11.59 -6.01
C TRP A 109 1.40 10.41 -5.19
N TYR A 110 1.00 10.38 -3.92
CA TYR A 110 1.35 9.33 -2.98
C TYR A 110 0.10 8.58 -2.53
N ILE A 111 0.17 7.26 -2.45
CA ILE A 111 -0.81 6.44 -1.77
C ILE A 111 -0.62 6.64 -0.26
N VAL A 112 -1.61 7.23 0.38
CA VAL A 112 -1.64 7.49 1.83
C VAL A 112 -2.54 6.49 2.56
N GLY A 113 -3.28 5.68 1.82
CA GLY A 113 -4.21 4.70 2.35
C GLY A 113 -4.77 3.79 1.26
N TYR A 114 -5.36 2.69 1.70
CA TYR A 114 -6.17 1.85 0.83
C TYR A 114 -7.23 1.08 1.63
N SER A 115 -8.32 0.71 0.98
CA SER A 115 -9.28 -0.25 1.51
C SER A 115 -9.55 -1.35 0.50
N VAL A 116 -9.82 -2.56 0.98
CA VAL A 116 -10.03 -3.75 0.14
C VAL A 116 -11.43 -4.29 0.40
N LEU A 117 -12.16 -4.54 -0.68
CA LEU A 117 -13.43 -5.25 -0.66
C LEU A 117 -13.27 -6.58 -1.41
N ASN A 118 -13.50 -7.71 -0.72
CA ASN A 118 -13.49 -9.02 -1.36
C ASN A 118 -14.74 -9.17 -2.25
N LYS A 119 -14.54 -9.43 -3.54
CA LYS A 119 -15.60 -9.60 -4.54
C LYS A 119 -15.90 -11.08 -4.83
N GLY A 120 -15.12 -12.00 -4.25
CA GLY A 120 -15.34 -13.45 -4.34
C GLY A 120 -14.24 -14.18 -5.11
N THR A 121 -14.62 -15.29 -5.72
CA THR A 121 -13.74 -16.16 -6.51
C THR A 121 -14.26 -16.34 -7.92
N GLU A 122 -13.36 -16.56 -8.89
CA GLU A 122 -13.67 -16.87 -10.30
C GLU A 122 -13.33 -18.31 -10.69
#